data_AF-A0A2A3YXD5-F1
#
_entry.id   AF-A0A2A3YXD5-F1
#
_cell.length_a   1.000
_cell.length_b   1.000
_cell.length_c   1.000
_cell.angle_alpha   90.00
_cell.angle_beta   90.00
_cell.angle_gamma   90.00
#
_symmetry.space_group_name_H-M   'P 1'
#
loop_
_entity.id
_entity.type
_entity.pdbx_description
1 polymer ?
#
loop_
_entity_poly.entity_id
_entity_poly.type
_entity_poly.pdbx_seq_one_letter_code
_entity_poly.pdbx_strand_id
1 'polypeptide(L)' 'MVKVGVPDGRWISTARLGPKSQIVIPKEVRAMFGLGPGDTLLLMADRERGIALVDPAVYAGVMNKVLGVDHQAGGGPD' A
#
# COMPACT_ATOMS: atom_id res chain seq x y z
N MET A 1 22.40 20.68 9.09
CA MET A 1 21.52 19.58 8.66
C MET A 1 20.26 19.61 9.51
N VAL A 2 19.13 20.03 8.97
CA VAL A 2 17.85 19.99 9.69
C VAL A 2 17.41 18.54 9.73
N LYS A 3 17.43 17.94 10.92
CA LYS A 3 16.88 16.61 11.15
C LYS A 3 15.36 16.77 11.21
N VAL A 4 14.70 16.73 10.05
CA VAL A 4 13.25 16.65 10.00
C VAL A 4 12.87 15.33 10.66
N GLY A 5 12.32 15.40 11.87
CA GLY A 5 11.81 14.23 12.57
C GLY A 5 10.71 13.62 11.72
N VAL A 6 10.94 12.42 11.21
CA VAL A 6 9.89 11.67 10.52
C VAL A 6 8.84 11.34 11.58
N PRO A 7 7.59 11.78 11.44
CA PRO A 7 6.61 11.59 12.51
C PRO A 7 6.26 10.11 12.67
N ASP A 8 5.76 9.73 13.85
CA ASP A 8 5.42 8.35 14.17
C ASP A 8 4.53 7.72 13.08
N GLY A 9 4.84 6.47 12.73
CA GLY A 9 4.18 5.74 11.66
C GLY A 9 4.59 6.15 10.23
N ARG A 10 5.59 7.02 10.06
CA ARG A 10 6.13 7.38 8.74
C ARG A 10 7.56 6.87 8.57
N TRP A 11 7.93 6.61 7.32
CA TRP A 11 9.26 6.15 6.94
C TRP A 11 9.62 6.67 5.56
N ILE A 12 10.89 7.07 5.35
CA ILE A 12 11.40 7.49 4.06
C ILE A 12 12.84 6.99 3.88
N SER A 13 13.12 6.37 2.74
CA SER A 13 14.49 6.10 2.29
C SER A 13 14.52 5.84 0.79
N THR A 14 15.71 5.85 0.21
CA THR A 14 15.96 5.39 -1.16
C THR A 14 16.17 3.88 -1.17
N ALA A 15 15.49 3.17 -2.08
CA ALA A 15 15.76 1.75 -2.35
C ALA A 15 16.47 1.59 -3.70
N ARG A 16 17.34 0.58 -3.81
CA ARG A 16 17.96 0.17 -5.08
C ARG A 16 17.27 -1.08 -5.60
N LEU A 17 17.23 -1.21 -6.93
CA LEU A 17 16.86 -2.47 -7.57
C LEU A 17 17.97 -3.50 -7.37
N GLY A 18 17.59 -4.69 -6.96
CA GLY A 18 18.47 -5.84 -6.87
C GLY A 18 18.77 -6.46 -8.24
N PRO A 19 19.63 -7.49 -8.29
CA PRO A 19 20.07 -8.13 -9.53
C PRO A 19 18.96 -8.72 -10.41
N LYS A 20 17.77 -8.98 -9.88
CA LYS A 20 16.62 -9.49 -10.63
C LYS A 20 15.50 -8.45 -10.76
N SER A 21 15.85 -7.17 -10.75
CA SER A 21 14.90 -6.05 -10.81
C SER A 21 13.88 -6.06 -9.67
N GLN A 22 14.22 -6.65 -8.51
CA GLN A 22 13.35 -6.59 -7.33
C GLN A 22 13.70 -5.40 -6.43
N ILE A 23 12.70 -4.87 -5.72
CA ILE A 23 12.89 -3.95 -4.60
C ILE A 23 12.79 -4.75 -3.31
N VAL A 24 13.73 -4.56 -2.39
CA VAL A 24 13.67 -5.18 -1.05
C VAL A 24 12.95 -4.24 -0.11
N ILE A 25 11.86 -4.69 0.50
CA ILE A 25 11.17 -3.93 1.55
C ILE A 25 12.01 -3.99 2.85
N PRO A 26 12.46 -2.84 3.39
CA PRO A 26 13.27 -2.81 4.60
C PRO A 26 12.60 -3.47 5.80
N LYS A 27 13.39 -3.97 6.74
CA LYS A 27 12.90 -4.73 7.90
C LYS A 27 11.94 -3.89 8.75
N GLU A 28 12.25 -2.62 8.92
CA GLU A 28 11.47 -1.66 9.72
C GLU A 28 10.09 -1.43 9.10
N VAL A 29 10.03 -1.33 7.76
CA VAL A 29 8.76 -1.18 7.02
C VAL A 29 7.95 -2.47 7.06
N ARG A 30 8.59 -3.64 6.92
CA ARG A 30 7.91 -4.93 7.10
C ARG A 30 7.29 -5.04 8.49
N ALA A 31 8.01 -4.65 9.54
CA ALA A 31 7.47 -4.66 10.90
C ALA A 31 6.31 -3.67 11.08
N MET A 32 6.39 -2.48 10.46
CA MET A 32 5.34 -1.46 10.50
C MET A 32 4.01 -1.95 9.92
N PHE A 33 4.06 -2.76 8.86
CA PHE A 33 2.88 -3.28 8.15
C PHE A 33 2.60 -4.77 8.42
N GLY A 34 3.34 -5.41 9.34
CA GLY A 34 3.16 -6.83 9.65
C GLY A 34 3.48 -7.81 8.51
N LEU A 35 4.33 -7.41 7.56
CA LEU A 35 4.58 -8.17 6.33
C LEU A 35 5.53 -9.35 6.53
N GLY A 36 5.10 -10.53 6.11
CA GLY A 36 5.84 -11.79 6.10
C GLY A 36 6.10 -12.36 4.70
N PRO A 37 6.94 -13.40 4.59
CA PRO A 37 7.09 -14.14 3.34
C PRO A 37 5.76 -14.78 2.90
N GLY A 38 5.42 -14.64 1.62
CA GLY A 38 4.15 -15.14 1.07
C GLY A 38 3.04 -14.10 1.02
N ASP A 39 3.20 -12.97 1.74
CA ASP A 39 2.25 -11.88 1.65
C ASP A 39 2.26 -11.26 0.25
N THR A 40 1.07 -10.87 -0.18
CA THR A 40 0.85 -10.19 -1.45
C THR A 40 0.63 -8.71 -1.18
N LEU A 41 1.23 -7.85 -2.00
CA LEU A 41 1.01 -6.41 -1.97
C LEU A 41 0.49 -5.95 -3.32
N LEU A 42 -0.38 -4.94 -3.30
CA LEU A 42 -0.77 -4.27 -4.53
C LEU A 42 0.31 -3.31 -4.97
N LEU A 43 0.81 -3.47 -6.19
CA LEU A 43 1.72 -2.55 -6.86
C LEU A 43 0.93 -1.67 -7.83
N MET A 44 0.95 -0.37 -7.62
CA MET A 44 0.39 0.63 -8.54
C MET A 44 1.52 1.44 -9.15
N ALA A 45 1.41 1.76 -10.44
CA ALA A 45 2.38 2.57 -11.14
C ALA A 45 1.65 3.57 -12.05
N ASP A 46 2.06 4.83 -11.93
CA ASP A 46 1.62 5.92 -12.79
C ASP A 46 2.87 6.70 -13.21
N ARG A 47 2.93 7.10 -14.48
CA ARG A 47 4.13 7.70 -15.06
C ARG A 47 4.44 9.09 -14.48
N GLU A 48 3.43 9.83 -14.07
CA GLU A 48 3.56 11.19 -13.54
C GLU A 48 3.68 11.19 -12.01
N ARG A 49 3.08 10.19 -11.34
CA ARG A 49 3.01 10.11 -9.87
C ARG A 49 4.00 9.12 -9.25
N GLY A 50 4.55 8.21 -10.04
CA GLY A 50 5.49 7.18 -9.58
C GLY A 50 4.81 5.87 -9.17
N ILE A 51 5.44 5.17 -8.21
CA ILE A 51 5.04 3.82 -7.79
C ILE A 51 4.52 3.86 -6.35
N ALA A 52 3.43 3.13 -6.08
CA ALA A 52 2.91 2.91 -4.74
C ALA A 52 2.76 1.41 -4.43
N LEU A 53 3.10 1.03 -3.20
CA LEU A 53 2.80 -0.27 -2.61
C LEU A 53 1.65 -0.08 -1.61
N VAL A 54 0.58 -0.85 -1.76
CA VAL A 54 -0.63 -0.70 -0.94
C VAL A 54 -0.96 -2.03 -0.27
N ASP A 55 -1.35 -1.95 1.00
CA ASP A 55 -1.94 -3.07 1.74
C ASP A 55 -3.22 -3.54 1.01
N PRO A 56 -3.33 -4.83 0.64
CA PRO A 56 -4.52 -5.37 -0.01
C PRO A 56 -5.83 -5.13 0.76
N ALA A 57 -5.79 -5.06 2.10
CA ALA A 57 -6.97 -4.79 2.91
C ALA A 57 -7.49 -3.36 2.70
N VAL A 58 -6.58 -2.39 2.51
CA VAL A 58 -6.92 -1.00 2.21
C VAL A 58 -7.46 -0.85 0.79
N TYR A 59 -6.95 -1.66 -0.16
CA TYR A 59 -7.43 -1.67 -1.54
C TYR A 59 -8.91 -2.01 -1.66
N ALA A 60 -9.42 -2.99 -0.91
CA ALA A 60 -10.85 -3.33 -0.93
C ALA A 60 -11.73 -2.11 -0.60
N GLY A 61 -11.33 -1.32 0.40
CA GLY A 61 -12.04 -0.09 0.77
C GLY A 61 -11.98 1.00 -0.31
N VAL A 62 -10.83 1.14 -1.00
CA VAL A 62 -10.67 2.11 -2.10
C VAL A 62 -11.46 1.68 -3.34
N MET A 63 -11.40 0.41 -3.73
CA MET A 63 -12.18 -0.11 -4.86
C MET A 63 -13.67 -0.01 -4.65
N ASN A 64 -14.16 -0.29 -3.43
CA ASN A 64 -15.58 -0.14 -3.14
C ASN A 64 -16.06 1.30 -3.34
N LYS A 65 -15.24 2.29 -2.95
CA LYS A 65 -15.54 3.71 -3.16
C LYS A 65 -15.40 4.16 -4.61
N VAL A 66 -14.42 3.64 -5.35
CA VAL A 66 -14.18 4.01 -6.76
C VAL A 66 -15.21 3.38 -7.70
N LEU A 67 -15.63 2.14 -7.42
CA LEU A 67 -16.61 1.41 -8.23
C LEU A 67 -18.06 1.71 -7.85
N GLY A 68 -18.29 2.56 -6.84
CA GLY A 68 -19.64 2.94 -6.41
C GLY A 68 -20.50 1.75 -5.99
N VAL A 69 -19.89 0.68 -5.47
CA VAL A 69 -20.62 -0.43 -4.85
C VAL A 69 -21.02 -0.04 -3.44
N ASP A 70 -21.79 1.04 -3.35
CA ASP A 70 -22.70 1.26 -2.24
C ASP A 70 -23.80 0.22 -2.41
N HIS A 71 -23.65 -0.96 -1.81
CA HIS A 71 -24.79 -1.84 -1.61
C HIS A 71 -25.72 -1.13 -0.61
N GLN A 72 -26.56 -0.24 -1.15
CA GLN A 72 -27.78 0.20 -0.48
C GLN A 72 -28.55 -1.07 -0.14
N ALA A 73 -28.54 -1.44 1.13
CA ALA A 73 -29.48 -2.39 1.68
C ALA A 73 -30.89 -1.83 1.43
N GLY A 74 -31.63 -2.43 0.50
CA GLY A 74 -32.96 -1.96 0.15
C GLY A 74 -33.70 -2.91 -0.79
N GLY A 75 -34.59 -3.72 -0.22
CA GLY A 75 -35.64 -4.44 -0.95
C GLY A 75 -35.47 -5.95 -0.97
N GLY A 76 -35.86 -6.62 0.12
CA GLY A 76 -36.27 -8.03 0.02
C GLY A 76 -37.62 -8.09 -0.70
N PRO A 77 -37.85 -9.07 -1.60
CA PRO A 77 -39.19 -9.28 -2.16
C PRO A 77 -40.10 -9.90 -1.08
N ASP A 78 -41.34 -9.43 -1.05
CA ASP A 78 -42.46 -9.91 -0.22
C ASP A 78 -42.62 -11.43 -0.23
#